data_AF-A0A6J1WVF2-F1
#
_entry.id   AF-A0A6J1WVF2-F1
#
_cell.length_a   1.000
_cell.length_b   1.000
_cell.length_c   1.000
_cell.angle_alpha   90.00
_cell.angle_beta   90.00
_cell.angle_gamma   90.00
#
_symmetry.space_group_name_H-M   'P 1'
#
loop_
_entity.id
_entity.type
_entity.pdbx_description
1 polymer ?
#
loop_
_entity_poly.entity_id
_entity_poly.type
_entity_poly.pdbx_seq_one_letter_code
_entity_poly.pdbx_strand_id
1 'polypeptide(L)'
;MTLKYHLKLLPQNKEDKPKEKLYIPCKGCDKVFHSKKSYRSHVVIHEGVSYPCPTCGKLFQWKRNLARHARNHREREQGATHECRPCNKSFASRDCYNNHMRLSKRHVAEDTYV
;
A
#
# COMPACT_ATOMS: atom_id res chain seq x y z
N MET A 1 -38.48 -30.69 -27.87
CA MET A 1 -37.00 -30.79 -27.85
C MET A 1 -36.44 -29.40 -28.08
N THR A 2 -36.22 -28.66 -27.00
CA THR A 2 -35.96 -27.21 -27.01
C THR A 2 -34.46 -26.91 -26.91
N LEU A 3 -33.98 -26.15 -27.91
CA LEU A 3 -32.87 -25.19 -27.91
C LEU A 3 -31.56 -25.59 -27.20
N LYS A 4 -30.58 -26.00 -28.01
CA LYS A 4 -29.15 -26.03 -27.64
C LYS A 4 -28.64 -24.59 -27.47
N TYR A 5 -28.57 -24.10 -26.24
CA TYR A 5 -27.80 -22.90 -25.92
C TYR A 5 -26.31 -23.26 -25.93
N HIS A 6 -25.67 -23.13 -27.09
CA HIS A 6 -24.21 -23.10 -27.15
C HIS A 6 -23.74 -21.68 -26.74
N LEU A 7 -23.60 -21.44 -25.44
CA LEU A 7 -22.77 -20.35 -24.94
C LEU A 7 -21.32 -20.62 -25.40
N LYS A 8 -20.93 -19.98 -26.50
CA LYS A 8 -19.51 -19.86 -26.87
C LYS A 8 -18.84 -19.01 -25.79
N LEU A 9 -18.10 -19.66 -24.90
CA LEU A 9 -17.15 -18.99 -24.02
C LEU A 9 -16.13 -18.28 -24.91
N LEU A 10 -16.25 -16.96 -25.04
CA LEU A 10 -15.19 -16.14 -25.61
C LEU A 10 -13.96 -16.28 -24.69
N PRO A 11 -12.78 -16.62 -25.21
CA PRO A 11 -11.59 -16.66 -24.39
C PRO A 11 -11.34 -15.24 -23.86
N GLN A 12 -11.31 -15.11 -22.53
CA GLN A 12 -10.85 -13.88 -21.89
C GLN A 12 -9.34 -13.78 -22.05
N ASN A 13 -8.89 -13.46 -23.26
CA ASN A 13 -7.54 -12.98 -23.51
C ASN A 13 -7.42 -11.65 -22.77
N LYS A 14 -6.92 -11.72 -21.54
CA LYS A 14 -6.31 -10.56 -20.88
C LYS A 14 -5.04 -10.28 -21.67
N GLU A 15 -5.18 -9.50 -22.73
CA GLU A 15 -4.03 -8.94 -23.42
C GLU A 15 -3.20 -8.22 -22.35
N ASP A 16 -2.03 -8.77 -22.04
CA ASP A 16 -0.99 -8.14 -21.23
C ASP A 16 -0.52 -6.89 -21.99
N LYS A 17 -1.31 -5.82 -21.89
CA LYS A 17 -0.98 -4.53 -22.46
C LYS A 17 0.39 -4.14 -21.92
N PRO A 18 1.36 -3.79 -22.79
CA PRO A 18 2.67 -3.35 -22.33
C PRO A 18 2.48 -2.22 -21.31
N LYS A 19 3.13 -2.32 -20.15
CA LYS A 19 3.17 -1.22 -19.18
C LYS A 19 3.91 -0.07 -19.83
N GLU A 20 3.18 0.77 -20.57
CA GLU A 20 3.69 1.97 -21.19
C GLU A 20 4.35 2.81 -20.09
N LYS A 21 5.66 3.02 -20.22
CA LYS A 21 6.46 3.70 -19.20
C LYS A 21 6.11 5.19 -19.25
N LEU A 22 5.05 5.55 -18.53
CA LEU A 22 4.59 6.92 -18.40
C LEU A 22 5.61 7.72 -17.57
N TYR A 23 5.97 8.92 -18.04
CA TYR A 23 6.73 9.89 -17.26
C TYR A 23 5.87 11.14 -17.13
N ILE A 24 5.42 11.43 -15.91
CA ILE A 24 4.50 12.52 -15.63
C ILE A 24 5.22 13.54 -14.74
N PRO A 25 5.70 14.67 -15.28
CA PRO A 25 6.32 15.72 -14.48
C PRO A 25 5.26 16.48 -13.66
N CYS A 26 5.60 16.85 -12.43
CA CYS A 26 4.79 17.79 -11.65
C CYS A 26 5.00 19.22 -12.16
N LYS A 27 3.91 19.99 -12.24
CA LYS A 27 3.98 21.43 -12.59
C LYS A 27 4.36 22.32 -11.41
N GLY A 28 4.26 21.83 -10.19
CA GLY A 28 4.53 22.56 -8.95
C GLY A 28 5.85 22.21 -8.26
N CYS A 29 6.62 21.25 -8.78
CA CYS A 29 7.96 20.90 -8.30
C CYS A 29 8.69 19.98 -9.31
N ASP A 30 9.97 19.70 -9.07
CA ASP A 30 10.83 18.91 -9.98
C ASP A 30 10.62 17.38 -9.92
N LYS A 31 9.51 16.91 -9.33
CA LYS A 31 9.24 15.47 -9.19
C LYS A 31 8.61 14.90 -10.48
N VAL A 32 9.11 13.74 -10.90
CA VAL A 32 8.56 12.96 -12.02
C VAL A 32 7.98 11.64 -11.52
N PHE A 33 6.81 11.27 -12.03
CA PHE A 33 6.06 10.09 -11.60
C PHE A 33 5.85 9.10 -12.73
N HIS A 34 5.99 7.82 -12.40
CA HIS A 34 5.86 6.72 -13.36
C HIS A 34 4.48 6.07 -13.38
N SER A 35 3.52 6.66 -12.65
CA SER A 35 2.13 6.19 -12.65
C SER A 35 1.16 7.34 -12.45
N LYS A 36 0.02 7.29 -13.16
CA LYS A 36 -1.07 8.28 -12.98
C LYS A 36 -1.57 8.32 -11.54
N LYS A 37 -1.61 7.16 -10.86
CA LYS A 37 -2.01 7.07 -9.46
C LYS A 37 -1.06 7.83 -8.55
N SER A 38 0.26 7.62 -8.69
CA SER A 38 1.27 8.32 -7.88
C SER A 38 1.26 9.83 -8.15
N TYR A 39 1.12 10.24 -9.41
CA TYR A 39 1.01 11.65 -9.78
C TYR A 39 -0.23 12.32 -9.16
N ARG A 40 -1.43 11.75 -9.36
CA ARG A 40 -2.68 12.22 -8.72
C ARG A 40 -2.54 12.27 -7.20
N SER A 41 -1.80 11.31 -6.64
CA SER A 41 -1.51 11.25 -5.22
C SER A 41 -0.60 12.35 -4.71
N HIS A 42 0.23 12.90 -5.58
CA HIS A 42 1.18 13.94 -5.22
C HIS A 42 0.59 15.35 -5.37
N VAL A 43 -0.16 15.61 -6.45
CA VAL A 43 -0.66 16.96 -6.76
C VAL A 43 -1.59 17.54 -5.67
N VAL A 44 -2.30 16.69 -4.94
CA VAL A 44 -3.11 17.08 -3.76
C VAL A 44 -2.32 17.79 -2.65
N ILE A 45 -0.99 17.63 -2.62
CA ILE A 45 -0.12 18.33 -1.68
C ILE A 45 0.00 19.80 -2.09
N HIS A 46 0.06 20.08 -3.39
CA HIS A 46 0.09 21.45 -3.92
C HIS A 46 -1.27 22.14 -3.82
N GLU A 47 -2.36 21.37 -3.90
CA GLU A 47 -3.74 21.88 -3.74
C GLU A 47 -4.11 22.15 -2.27
N GLY A 48 -3.24 21.81 -1.31
CA GLY A 48 -3.54 21.97 0.12
C GLY A 48 -4.61 21.02 0.66
N VAL A 49 -5.13 20.09 -0.14
CA VAL A 49 -6.14 19.08 0.25
C VAL A 49 -5.48 17.88 0.95
N SER A 50 -4.51 18.18 1.82
CA SER A 50 -3.80 17.19 2.62
C SER A 50 -4.31 17.18 4.06
N TYR A 51 -4.20 16.03 4.70
CA TYR A 51 -4.60 15.81 6.08
C TYR A 51 -3.34 15.86 6.96
N PRO A 52 -3.11 16.94 7.71
CA PRO A 52 -1.96 17.05 8.60
C PRO A 52 -2.14 16.17 9.84
N CYS A 53 -1.05 15.56 10.30
CA CYS A 53 -1.02 14.94 11.61
C CYS A 53 -0.92 16.01 12.71
N PRO A 54 -1.84 16.04 13.69
CA PRO A 54 -1.79 17.03 14.76
C PRO A 54 -0.58 16.85 15.69
N THR A 55 -0.01 15.64 15.76
CA THR A 55 1.12 15.34 16.65
C THR A 55 2.48 15.73 16.06
N CYS A 56 2.67 15.59 14.74
CA CYS A 56 3.98 15.79 14.10
C CYS A 56 3.96 16.67 12.84
N GLY A 57 2.81 17.22 12.46
CA GLY A 57 2.66 18.08 11.28
C GLY A 57 2.79 17.35 9.93
N LYS A 58 3.05 16.04 9.91
CA LYS A 58 3.22 15.29 8.67
C LYS A 58 1.95 15.26 7.83
N LEU A 59 2.07 15.54 6.54
CA LEU A 59 0.94 15.60 5.61
C LEU A 59 0.62 14.22 5.01
N PHE A 60 -0.67 13.90 4.95
CA PHE A 60 -1.19 12.68 4.33
C PHE A 60 -2.24 13.03 3.29
N GLN A 61 -2.16 12.42 2.11
CA GLN A 61 -3.20 12.64 1.10
C GLN A 61 -4.58 12.06 1.51
N TRP A 62 -4.62 10.98 2.31
CA TRP A 62 -5.88 10.27 2.62
C TRP A 62 -6.10 10.23 4.12
N LYS A 63 -7.32 10.52 4.57
CA LYS A 63 -7.73 10.40 5.99
C LYS A 63 -7.43 9.03 6.58
N ARG A 64 -7.63 7.94 5.83
CA ARG A 64 -7.27 6.57 6.26
C ARG A 64 -5.78 6.37 6.55
N ASN A 65 -4.90 7.06 5.79
CA ASN A 65 -3.47 6.97 5.98
C ASN A 65 -3.04 7.78 7.21
N LEU A 66 -3.64 8.97 7.40
CA LEU A 66 -3.46 9.74 8.63
C LEU A 66 -3.90 8.95 9.86
N ALA A 67 -5.10 8.34 9.82
CA ALA A 67 -5.62 7.56 10.93
C ALA A 67 -4.68 6.39 11.31
N ARG A 68 -4.19 5.64 10.31
CA ARG A 68 -3.20 4.58 10.53
C ARG A 68 -1.91 5.14 11.16
N HIS A 69 -1.40 6.24 10.63
CA HIS A 69 -0.20 6.87 11.15
C HIS A 69 -0.37 7.37 12.59
N ALA A 70 -1.51 7.97 12.93
CA ALA A 70 -1.81 8.45 14.27
C ALA A 70 -1.87 7.33 15.31
N ARG A 71 -2.31 6.11 14.92
CA ARG A 71 -2.23 4.95 15.81
C ARG A 71 -0.79 4.61 16.18
N ASN A 72 0.14 4.71 15.24
CA ASN A 72 1.55 4.44 15.53
C ASN A 72 2.14 5.44 16.55
N HIS A 73 1.61 6.66 16.65
CA HIS A 73 2.00 7.58 17.74
C HIS A 73 1.56 7.05 19.10
N ARG A 74 0.31 6.61 19.23
CA ARG A 74 -0.22 6.02 20.47
C ARG A 74 0.52 4.74 20.85
N GLU A 75 0.77 3.85 19.88
CA GLU A 75 1.52 2.62 20.09
C GLU A 75 2.94 2.90 20.59
N ARG A 76 3.63 3.88 20.00
CA ARG A 76 4.99 4.29 20.43
C ARG A 76 4.99 4.92 21.82
N GLU A 77 4.02 5.78 22.11
CA GLU A 77 3.87 6.41 23.43
C GLU A 77 3.62 5.37 24.52
N GLN A 78 2.85 4.32 24.21
CA GLN A 78 2.61 3.19 25.10
C GLN A 78 3.79 2.19 25.17
N GLY A 79 4.90 2.46 24.49
CA GLY A 79 6.03 1.53 24.41
C GLY A 79 5.69 0.20 23.74
N ALA A 80 4.58 0.12 23.00
CA ALA A 80 4.14 -1.09 22.36
C ALA A 80 5.09 -1.46 21.22
N THR A 81 5.68 -2.64 21.31
CA THR A 81 6.49 -3.24 20.26
C THR A 81 5.77 -4.43 19.65
N HIS A 82 6.11 -4.74 18.41
CA HIS A 82 5.64 -5.95 17.74
C HIS A 82 6.83 -6.89 17.56
N GLU A 83 6.79 -7.99 18.29
CA GLU A 83 7.83 -9.00 18.25
C GLU A 83 7.54 -10.09 17.22
N CYS A 84 8.55 -10.41 16.43
CA CYS A 84 8.55 -11.55 15.55
C CYS A 84 9.23 -12.73 16.26
N ARG A 85 8.43 -13.65 16.82
CA ARG A 85 8.92 -14.82 17.56
C ARG A 85 9.91 -15.70 16.77
N PRO A 86 9.71 -16.02 15.48
CA PRO A 86 10.65 -16.89 14.77
C PRO A 86 12.06 -16.31 14.59
N CYS A 87 12.25 -15.00 14.76
CA CYS A 87 13.58 -14.38 14.66
C CYS A 87 13.93 -13.38 15.76
N ASN A 88 13.10 -13.31 16.82
CA ASN A 88 13.20 -12.41 17.97
C ASN A 88 13.45 -10.93 17.62
N LYS A 89 12.99 -10.49 16.44
CA LYS A 89 13.09 -9.09 16.02
C LYS A 89 11.90 -8.30 16.54
N SER A 90 12.18 -7.15 17.15
CA SER A 90 11.16 -6.22 17.63
C SER A 90 11.03 -5.02 16.70
N PHE A 91 9.78 -4.61 16.45
CA PHE A 91 9.45 -3.49 15.58
C PHE A 91 8.61 -2.45 16.33
N ALA A 92 8.99 -1.18 16.24
CA ALA A 92 8.27 -0.06 16.87
C ALA A 92 7.03 0.42 16.07
N SER A 93 6.63 -0.30 15.03
CA SER A 93 5.39 0.00 14.31
C SER A 93 4.80 -1.24 13.65
N ARG A 94 3.46 -1.32 13.66
CA ARG A 94 2.68 -2.41 13.08
C ARG A 94 3.00 -2.64 11.60
N ASP A 95 3.15 -1.58 10.84
CA ASP A 95 3.42 -1.66 9.39
C ASP A 95 4.78 -2.31 9.09
N CYS A 96 5.83 -1.94 9.84
CA CYS A 96 7.16 -2.55 9.69
C CYS A 96 7.14 -4.04 10.05
N TYR A 97 6.45 -4.41 11.13
CA TYR A 97 6.27 -5.81 11.53
C TYR A 97 5.53 -6.62 10.45
N ASN A 98 4.38 -6.14 9.97
CA ASN A 98 3.61 -6.83 8.94
C ASN A 98 4.41 -7.00 7.64
N ASN A 99 5.16 -5.97 7.24
CA ASN A 99 6.02 -6.05 6.06
C ASN A 99 7.16 -7.07 6.26
N HIS A 100 7.74 -7.11 7.46
CA HIS A 100 8.71 -8.12 7.83
C HIS A 100 8.11 -9.54 7.76
N MET A 101 6.93 -9.78 8.34
CA MET A 101 6.27 -11.09 8.29
C MET A 101 6.00 -11.54 6.85
N ARG A 102 5.55 -10.62 5.98
CA ARG A 102 5.23 -10.92 4.59
C ARG A 102 6.45 -11.24 3.72
N LEU A 103 7.57 -10.56 3.96
CA LEU A 103 8.75 -10.62 3.07
C LEU A 103 9.89 -11.45 3.63
N SER A 104 9.87 -11.80 4.92
CA SER A 104 10.96 -12.55 5.52
C SER A 104 10.89 -14.03 5.14
N LYS A 105 11.85 -14.45 4.32
CA LYS A 105 12.02 -15.85 3.92
C LYS A 105 12.22 -16.82 5.09
N ARG A 106 12.71 -16.34 6.24
CA ARG A 106 12.89 -17.15 7.46
C ARG A 106 11.57 -17.64 8.07
N HIS A 107 10.44 -17.04 7.71
CA HIS A 107 9.11 -17.43 8.22
C HIS A 107 8.31 -18.27 7.22
N VAL A 108 8.85 -18.55 6.03
CA VAL A 108 8.14 -19.25 4.94
C VAL A 108 8.08 -20.77 5.17
N ALA A 109 8.38 -21.24 6.39
CA ALA A 109 8.39 -22.66 6.73
C ALA A 109 7.22 -23.10 7.64
N GLU A 110 6.21 -22.26 7.87
CA GLU A 110 5.04 -22.63 8.72
C GLU A 110 3.68 -22.24 8.12
N ASP A 111 3.54 -22.27 6.79
CA ASP A 111 2.23 -22.18 6.10
C ASP A 111 1.85 -23.52 5.44
N THR A 112 1.94 -24.63 6.18
CA THR A 112 1.19 -25.86 5.89
C THR A 112 0.46 -26.30 7.14
N TYR A 113 -0.84 -25.98 7.21
CA TYR A 113 -1.95 -26.80 7.70
C TYR A 113 -3.12 -25.89 8.11
N VAL A 114 -4.04 -25.64 7.17
CA VAL A 114 -5.50 -25.71 7.40
C VAL A 114 -6.08 -26.46 6.21
#